data_AF-A0AAN8UQI4-F1
#
_entry.id   AF-A0AAN8UQI4-F1
#
_cell.length_a   1.000
_cell.length_b   1.000
_cell.length_c   1.000
_cell.angle_alpha   90.00
_cell.angle_beta   90.00
_cell.angle_gamma   90.00
#
_symmetry.space_group_name_H-M   'P 1'
#
loop_
_entity.id
_entity.type
_entity.pdbx_description
1 polymer ?
#
loop_
_entity_poly.entity_id
_entity_poly.type
_entity_poly.pdbx_seq_one_letter_code
_entity_poly.pdbx_strand_id
1 'polypeptide(L)'
;MAGREEFVEADNAEAIITRIEHKSRKIESLLKQALMAIKDVDAMFNYLDPEYYDILMKYLYRGLSTGDRPTCDQCLRIHEKLTERAGLGCIVRALADTVNTV
;
A
#
# COMPACT_ATOMS: atom_id res chain seq x y z
N MET A 1 5.61 13.01 43.12
CA MET A 1 4.47 13.36 42.25
C MET A 1 4.77 13.13 40.77
N ALA A 2 6.00 13.28 40.28
CA ALA A 2 6.37 13.06 38.87
C ALA A 2 6.06 11.66 38.28
N GLY A 3 6.27 10.57 39.03
CA GLY A 3 6.14 9.21 38.49
C GLY A 3 4.72 8.71 38.20
N ARG A 4 3.66 9.41 38.64
CA ARG A 4 2.27 9.03 38.34
C ARG A 4 1.77 9.69 37.05
N GLU A 5 2.27 10.87 36.71
CA GLU A 5 1.92 11.58 35.48
C GLU A 5 2.62 10.94 34.28
N GLU A 6 3.92 10.60 34.42
CA GLU A 6 4.71 9.91 33.39
C GLU A 6 4.14 8.53 33.02
N PHE A 7 3.64 7.78 34.00
CA PHE A 7 3.02 6.46 33.78
C PHE A 7 1.67 6.56 33.05
N VAL A 8 0.87 7.59 33.34
CA VAL A 8 -0.43 7.83 32.67
C VAL A 8 -0.23 8.31 31.23
N GLU A 9 0.81 9.10 30.98
CA GLU A 9 1.15 9.57 29.63
C GLU A 9 1.69 8.44 28.75
N ALA A 10 2.48 7.52 29.32
CA ALA A 10 2.95 6.31 28.64
C ALA A 10 1.79 5.36 28.27
N ASP A 11 0.84 5.12 29.18
CA ASP A 11 -0.35 4.29 28.93
C ASP A 11 -1.22 4.86 27.79
N ASN A 12 -1.32 6.19 27.71
CA ASN A 12 -2.02 6.88 26.63
C ASN A 12 -1.27 6.73 25.29
N ALA A 13 0.07 6.82 25.30
CA ALA A 13 0.89 6.62 24.10
C ALA A 13 0.77 5.18 23.57
N GLU A 14 0.80 4.17 24.44
CA GLU A 14 0.64 2.76 24.06
C GLU A 14 -0.75 2.48 23.46
N ALA A 15 -1.80 3.08 24.03
CA ALA A 15 -3.14 3.01 23.46
C ALA A 15 -3.25 3.67 22.08
N ILE A 16 -2.53 4.77 21.85
CA ILE A 16 -2.46 5.43 20.53
C ILE A 16 -1.70 4.55 19.53
N ILE A 17 -0.55 3.99 19.91
CA ILE A 17 0.25 3.10 19.07
C ILE A 17 -0.58 1.89 18.64
N THR A 18 -1.24 1.23 19.59
CA THR A 18 -2.09 0.06 19.31
C THR A 18 -3.20 0.37 18.31
N ARG A 19 -3.82 1.55 18.41
CA ARG A 19 -4.86 2.01 17.46
C ARG A 19 -4.29 2.31 16.08
N ILE A 20 -3.10 2.91 16.01
CA ILE A 20 -2.39 3.17 14.75
C ILE A 20 -2.08 1.84 14.07
N GLU A 21 -1.47 0.89 14.78
CA GLU A 21 -1.17 -0.42 14.23
C GLU A 21 -2.41 -1.17 13.75
N HIS A 22 -3.50 -1.11 14.52
CA HIS A 22 -4.76 -1.74 14.12
C HIS A 22 -5.30 -1.14 12.82
N LYS A 23 -5.25 0.19 12.66
CA LYS A 23 -5.62 0.86 11.41
C LYS A 23 -4.67 0.47 10.27
N SER A 24 -3.36 0.42 10.51
CA SER A 24 -2.36 0.02 9.51
C SER A 24 -2.62 -1.40 8.99
N ARG A 25 -2.82 -2.37 9.88
CA ARG A 25 -3.18 -3.76 9.52
C ARG A 25 -4.47 -3.84 8.70
N LYS A 26 -5.46 -3.02 9.03
CA LYS A 26 -6.71 -2.97 8.25
C LYS A 26 -6.49 -2.45 6.84
N ILE A 27 -5.64 -1.44 6.66
CA ILE A 27 -5.29 -0.92 5.33
C ILE A 27 -4.56 -2.00 4.51
N GLU A 28 -3.59 -2.69 5.10
CA GLU A 28 -2.87 -3.79 4.44
C GLU A 28 -3.81 -4.93 4.02
N SER A 29 -4.75 -5.32 4.90
CA SER A 29 -5.75 -6.33 4.58
C SER A 29 -6.64 -5.92 3.40
N LEU A 30 -7.09 -4.67 3.37
CA LEU A 30 -7.93 -4.16 2.28
C LEU A 30 -7.16 -4.11 0.96
N LEU A 31 -5.89 -3.67 1.01
CA LEU A 31 -5.01 -3.64 -0.16
C LEU A 31 -4.80 -5.04 -0.74
N LYS A 32 -4.48 -6.02 0.11
CA LYS A 32 -4.36 -7.43 -0.29
C LYS A 32 -5.64 -7.93 -0.94
N GLN A 33 -6.79 -7.69 -0.31
CA GLN A 33 -8.08 -8.11 -0.86
C GLN A 33 -8.37 -7.49 -2.23
N ALA A 34 -8.12 -6.19 -2.38
CA ALA A 34 -8.34 -5.48 -3.65
C ALA A 34 -7.44 -6.03 -4.77
N LEU A 35 -6.14 -6.19 -4.52
CA LEU A 35 -5.18 -6.70 -5.51
C LEU A 35 -5.53 -8.14 -5.93
N MET A 36 -5.91 -8.99 -4.97
CA MET A 36 -6.29 -10.38 -5.22
C MET A 36 -7.66 -10.55 -5.87
N ALA A 37 -8.54 -9.54 -5.78
CA ALA A 37 -9.83 -9.53 -6.45
C ALA A 37 -9.70 -9.36 -7.98
N ILE A 38 -8.59 -8.78 -8.45
CA ILE A 38 -8.32 -8.59 -9.87
C ILE A 38 -8.02 -9.96 -10.53
N LYS A 39 -8.99 -10.51 -11.26
CA LYS A 39 -8.82 -11.78 -11.99
C LYS A 39 -8.31 -11.58 -13.41
N ASP A 40 -8.80 -10.54 -14.05
CA ASP A 40 -8.39 -10.11 -15.38
C ASP A 40 -7.67 -8.76 -15.26
N VAL A 41 -6.35 -8.81 -15.40
CA VAL A 41 -5.47 -7.66 -15.30
C VAL A 41 -5.65 -6.72 -16.50
N ASP A 42 -5.83 -7.27 -17.70
CA ASP A 42 -5.95 -6.48 -18.93
C ASP A 42 -7.28 -5.74 -18.98
N ALA A 43 -8.37 -6.39 -18.54
CA ALA A 43 -9.68 -5.77 -18.45
C ALA A 43 -9.71 -4.65 -17.40
N MET A 44 -9.02 -4.80 -16.27
CA MET A 44 -8.96 -3.78 -15.21
C MET A 44 -8.45 -2.44 -15.75
N PHE A 45 -7.42 -2.45 -16.60
CA PHE A 45 -6.88 -1.23 -17.20
C PHE A 45 -7.82 -0.53 -18.18
N ASN A 46 -8.87 -1.18 -18.67
CA ASN A 46 -9.86 -0.52 -19.53
C ASN A 46 -10.78 0.43 -18.75
N TYR A 47 -10.81 0.30 -17.42
CA TYR A 47 -11.62 1.12 -16.52
C TYR A 47 -10.77 2.04 -15.63
N LEU A 48 -9.45 1.97 -15.74
CA LEU A 48 -8.53 2.75 -14.92
C LEU A 48 -8.01 3.93 -15.72
N ASP A 49 -8.31 5.15 -15.28
CA ASP A 49 -7.77 6.34 -15.93
C ASP A 49 -6.25 6.44 -15.73
N PRO A 50 -5.49 6.91 -16.74
CA PRO A 50 -4.02 6.99 -16.66
C PRO A 50 -3.48 7.83 -15.49
N GLU A 51 -4.27 8.76 -14.95
CA GLU A 51 -3.90 9.53 -13.75
C GLU A 51 -3.71 8.67 -12.50
N TYR A 52 -4.34 7.48 -12.44
CA TYR A 52 -4.21 6.54 -11.33
C TYR A 52 -3.08 5.54 -11.49
N TYR A 53 -2.35 5.54 -12.61
CA TYR A 53 -1.27 4.57 -12.86
C TYR A 53 -0.13 4.68 -11.86
N ASP A 54 0.30 5.90 -11.55
CA ASP A 54 1.35 6.12 -10.56
C ASP A 54 0.88 5.73 -9.14
N ILE A 55 -0.41 5.97 -8.84
CA ILE A 55 -1.03 5.59 -7.57
C ILE A 55 -1.09 4.07 -7.45
N LEU A 56 -1.52 3.38 -8.50
CA LEU A 56 -1.51 1.92 -8.55
C LEU A 56 -0.10 1.37 -8.36
N MET A 57 0.91 1.95 -9.04
CA MET A 57 2.30 1.51 -8.89
C MET A 57 2.79 1.59 -7.43
N LYS A 58 2.45 2.66 -6.70
CA LYS A 58 2.78 2.77 -5.27
C LYS A 58 2.08 1.69 -4.43
N TYR A 59 0.81 1.40 -4.70
CA TYR A 59 0.11 0.33 -4.01
C TYR A 59 0.67 -1.06 -4.34
N LEU A 60 1.20 -1.28 -5.54
CA LEU A 60 1.91 -2.52 -5.87
C LEU A 60 3.18 -2.67 -5.04
N TYR A 61 3.99 -1.62 -4.87
CA TYR A 61 5.17 -1.68 -3.99
C TYR A 61 4.79 -1.92 -2.52
N ARG A 62 3.68 -1.34 -2.06
CA ARG A 62 3.14 -1.62 -0.73
C ARG A 62 2.63 -3.07 -0.60
N GLY A 63 2.05 -3.63 -1.65
CA GLY A 63 1.67 -5.04 -1.70
C GLY A 63 2.89 -5.96 -1.66
N LEU A 64 3.95 -5.63 -2.39
CA LEU A 64 5.22 -6.36 -2.39
C LEU A 64 5.90 -6.35 -1.02
N SER A 65 5.80 -5.25 -0.26
CA SER A 65 6.37 -5.18 1.10
C SER A 65 5.67 -6.09 2.11
N THR A 66 4.50 -6.65 1.80
CA THR A 66 3.82 -7.61 2.70
C THR A 66 4.54 -8.94 2.81
N GLY A 67 5.35 -9.32 1.81
CA GLY A 67 6.09 -10.59 1.79
C GLY A 67 5.23 -11.86 1.60
N ASP A 68 3.91 -11.73 1.46
CA ASP A 68 3.00 -12.84 1.18
C ASP A 68 3.11 -13.28 -0.28
N ARG A 69 3.58 -14.51 -0.52
CA ARG A 69 3.89 -14.99 -1.87
C ARG A 69 2.75 -14.83 -2.89
N PRO A 70 1.49 -15.22 -2.61
CA PRO A 70 0.38 -14.98 -3.54
C PRO A 70 0.17 -13.50 -3.87
N THR A 71 0.27 -12.64 -2.87
CA THR A 71 0.14 -11.18 -3.06
C THR A 71 1.29 -10.65 -3.92
N CYS A 72 2.53 -11.09 -3.67
CA CYS A 72 3.69 -10.69 -4.45
C CYS A 72 3.58 -11.13 -5.92
N ASP A 73 3.20 -12.37 -6.17
CA ASP A 73 3.04 -12.90 -7.54
C ASP A 73 1.98 -12.09 -8.31
N GLN A 74 0.85 -11.77 -7.66
CA GLN A 74 -0.20 -10.93 -8.22
C GLN A 74 0.29 -9.49 -8.46
N CYS A 75 1.05 -8.91 -7.52
CA CYS A 75 1.62 -7.57 -7.68
C CYS A 75 2.55 -7.50 -8.88
N LEU A 76 3.43 -8.51 -9.06
CA LEU A 76 4.36 -8.57 -10.18
C LEU A 76 3.63 -8.70 -11.53
N ARG A 77 2.56 -9.49 -11.59
CA ARG A 77 1.72 -9.62 -12.79
C ARG A 77 1.07 -8.29 -13.18
N ILE A 78 0.52 -7.56 -12.22
CA ILE A 78 -0.09 -6.25 -12.48
C ILE A 78 1.01 -5.23 -12.83
N HIS A 79 2.15 -5.27 -12.15
CA HIS A 79 3.29 -4.38 -12.38
C HIS A 79 3.81 -4.47 -13.82
N GLU A 80 4.00 -5.68 -14.34
CA GLU A 80 4.42 -5.90 -15.74
C GLU A 80 3.45 -5.21 -16.71
N LYS A 81 2.15 -5.48 -16.58
CA LYS A 81 1.11 -4.89 -17.45
C LYS A 81 0.96 -3.37 -17.30
N LEU A 82 1.07 -2.86 -16.08
CA LEU A 82 1.06 -1.43 -15.82
C LEU A 82 2.26 -0.76 -16.51
N THR A 83 3.44 -1.37 -16.43
CA THR A 83 4.66 -0.84 -17.05
C THR A 83 4.58 -0.87 -18.58
N GLU A 84 4.00 -1.91 -19.17
CA GLU A 84 3.72 -1.98 -20.60
C GLU A 84 2.84 -0.79 -21.07
N ARG A 85 1.82 -0.40 -20.28
CA ARG A 85 0.88 0.67 -20.65
C ARG A 85 1.35 2.08 -20.29
N ALA A 86 1.94 2.26 -19.11
CA ALA A 86 2.33 3.55 -18.55
C ALA A 86 3.78 3.95 -18.86
N GLY A 87 4.59 2.99 -19.32
CA GLY A 87 6.03 3.13 -19.50
C GLY A 87 6.81 3.19 -18.18
N LEU A 88 8.14 3.20 -18.28
CA LEU A 88 9.06 3.19 -17.13
C LEU A 88 8.92 4.42 -16.21
N GLY A 89 8.33 5.52 -16.71
CA GLY A 89 8.12 6.74 -15.94
C GLY A 89 7.26 6.54 -14.69
N CYS A 90 6.30 5.61 -14.71
CA CYS A 90 5.46 5.33 -13.54
C CYS A 90 6.25 4.72 -12.38
N ILE A 91 7.27 3.91 -12.68
CA ILE A 91 8.20 3.35 -11.69
C ILE A 91 9.03 4.48 -11.07
N VAL A 92 9.65 5.31 -11.92
CA VAL A 92 10.52 6.40 -11.44
C VAL A 92 9.75 7.39 -10.58
N ARG A 93 8.53 7.77 -10.98
CA ARG A 93 7.67 8.67 -10.17
C ARG A 93 7.19 8.03 -8.88
N ALA A 94 6.91 6.72 -8.87
CA ALA A 94 6.58 6.00 -7.65
C ALA A 94 7.76 5.93 -6.67
N LEU A 95 8.98 5.67 -7.17
CA LEU A 95 10.20 5.61 -6.34
C LEU A 95 10.67 7.00 -5.87
N ALA A 96 10.44 8.04 -6.68
CA ALA A 96 10.81 9.42 -6.33
C ALA A 96 9.82 10.09 -5.38
N ASP A 97 8.64 9.50 -5.17
CA ASP A 97 7.65 10.05 -4.24
C ASP A 97 8.09 9.84 -2.78
N THR A 98 8.54 10.93 -2.15
CA THR A 98 8.96 10.95 -0.75
C THR A 98 7.87 11.42 0.21
N VAL A 99 6.74 11.91 -0.30
CA VAL A 99 5.64 12.44 0.51
C VAL A 99 4.61 11.37 0.88
N ASN A 100 4.87 10.10 0.57
CA ASN A 100 4.01 8.94 0.84
C ASN A 100 2.52 9.26 0.60
N THR A 101 2.19 9.65 -0.63
CA THR A 101 0.83 10.11 -1.00
C THR A 101 -0.24 9.00 -1.02
N VAL A 102 0.05 7.81 -0.47
CA VAL A 102 -0.84 6.64 -0.35
C VAL A 102 -0.69 5.90 0.98
#